data_AF-A0A3M1Y8B5-F1
#
_entry.id   AF-A0A3M1Y8B5-F1
#
_cell.length_a   1.000
_cell.length_b   1.000
_cell.length_c   1.000
_cell.angle_alpha   90.00
_cell.angle_beta   90.00
_cell.angle_gamma   90.00
#
_symmetry.space_group_name_H-M   'P 1'
#
loop_
_entity.id
_entity.type
_entity.pdbx_description
1 polymer ?
#
loop_
_entity_poly.entity_id
_entity_poly.type
_entity_poly.pdbx_seq_one_letter_code
_entity_poly.pdbx_strand_id
1 'polypeptide(L)' 'HIVYSARASDVCAVMVRGRVLMNDYEFKSLDAEEIFEKAKKWSRRIKN' A
#
# COMPACT_ATOMS: atom_id res chain seq x y z
N HIS A 1 -22.25 -2.70 9.89
CA HIS A 1 -22.09 -1.73 8.79
C HIS A 1 -20.69 -1.66 8.15
N ILE A 2 -19.64 -2.33 8.68
CA ILE A 2 -18.29 -2.36 8.05
C ILE A 2 -18.32 -2.81 6.58
N VAL A 3 -19.06 -3.90 6.28
CA VAL A 3 -19.09 -4.52 4.93
C VAL A 3 -19.62 -3.59 3.82
N TYR A 4 -20.52 -2.66 4.16
CA TYR A 4 -21.25 -1.85 3.16
C TYR A 4 -20.81 -0.38 3.11
N SER A 5 -19.98 0.09 4.05
CA SER A 5 -19.56 1.50 4.09
C SER A 5 -18.04 1.70 4.19
N ALA A 6 -17.26 0.68 4.57
CA ALA A 6 -15.82 0.81 4.70
C ALA A 6 -15.12 0.70 3.34
N ARG A 7 -14.12 1.55 3.13
CA ARG A 7 -13.19 1.51 2.00
C ARG A 7 -11.85 0.94 2.45
N ALA A 8 -11.07 0.40 1.51
CA ALA A 8 -9.70 -0.02 1.80
C ALA A 8 -8.83 1.13 2.33
N SER A 9 -9.10 2.36 1.89
CA SER A 9 -8.43 3.58 2.37
C SER A 9 -8.71 3.93 3.82
N ASP A 10 -9.75 3.36 4.44
CA ASP A 10 -10.11 3.64 5.83
C ASP A 10 -9.25 2.82 6.81
N VAL A 11 -8.46 1.86 6.30
CA VAL A 11 -7.54 1.05 7.10
C VAL A 11 -6.31 1.87 7.43
N CYS A 12 -6.10 2.20 8.71
CA CYS A 12 -4.95 2.97 9.17
C CYS A 12 -3.79 2.11 9.71
N ALA A 13 -4.04 0.85 10.08
CA ALA A 13 -3.04 -0.06 10.65
C ALA A 13 -3.20 -1.50 10.14
N VAL A 14 -2.08 -2.17 9.88
CA VAL A 14 -2.02 -3.58 9.45
C VAL A 14 -0.91 -4.31 10.19
N MET A 15 -1.23 -5.48 10.76
CA MET A 15 -0.29 -6.36 11.45
C MET A 15 -0.40 -7.78 10.92
N VAL A 16 0.75 -8.44 10.73
CA VAL A 16 0.83 -9.85 10.32
C VAL A 16 1.78 -10.59 11.25
N ARG A 17 1.29 -11.66 11.92
CA ARG A 17 2.06 -12.48 12.88
C ARG A 17 2.79 -11.62 13.95
N GLY A 18 2.11 -10.62 14.51
CA GLY A 18 2.68 -9.72 15.51
C GLY A 18 3.58 -8.60 14.96
N ARG A 19 3.90 -8.59 13.66
CA ARG A 19 4.70 -7.54 13.02
C ARG A 19 3.80 -6.45 12.41
N VAL A 20 4.01 -5.20 12.80
CA VAL A 20 3.32 -4.04 12.21
C VAL A 20 3.88 -3.78 10.81
N LEU A 21 3.03 -3.82 9.80
CA LEU A 21 3.38 -3.57 8.40
C LEU A 21 3.00 -2.15 7.95
N MET A 22 1.94 -1.59 8.54
CA MET A 22 1.46 -0.24 8.32
C MET A 22 0.89 0.32 9.62
N ASN A 23 1.15 1.58 9.92
CA ASN A 23 0.55 2.32 11.04
C ASN A 23 0.40 3.79 10.67
N ASP A 24 -0.69 4.44 11.07
CA ASP A 24 -1.01 5.83 10.74
C ASP A 24 -0.91 6.12 9.23
N TYR A 25 -1.39 5.18 8.41
CA TYR A 25 -1.31 5.22 6.94
C TYR A 25 0.11 5.19 6.34
N GLU A 26 1.12 4.94 7.16
CA GLU A 26 2.51 4.82 6.73
C GLU A 26 2.96 3.36 6.69
N PHE A 27 3.52 2.95 5.56
CA PHE A 27 4.16 1.64 5.44
C PHE A 27 5.45 1.59 6.28
N LYS A 28 5.56 0.58 7.15
CA LYS A 28 6.76 0.34 7.98
C LYS A 28 7.69 -0.74 7.41
N SER A 29 7.29 -1.37 6.31
CA SER A 29 7.97 -2.52 5.72
C SER A 29 8.26 -2.39 4.22
N LEU A 30 7.89 -1.27 3.60
CA LEU A 30 8.03 -1.01 2.16
C LEU A 30 8.49 0.44 1.96
N ASP A 31 9.27 0.66 0.91
CA ASP A 31 9.52 1.99 0.35
C ASP A 31 8.49 2.27 -0.75
N ALA A 32 7.52 3.13 -0.47
CA ALA A 32 6.46 3.43 -1.41
C ALA A 32 7.00 4.16 -2.67
N GLU A 33 7.95 5.08 -2.51
CA GLU A 33 8.50 5.87 -3.61
C GLU A 33 9.24 4.99 -4.60
N GLU A 34 10.08 4.08 -4.10
CA GLU A 34 10.81 3.11 -4.93
C GLU A 34 9.83 2.23 -5.73
N ILE A 35 8.77 1.73 -5.09
CA ILE A 35 7.73 0.92 -5.73
C ILE A 35 7.03 1.70 -6.84
N PHE A 36 6.65 2.95 -6.57
CA PHE A 36 6.00 3.81 -7.57
C PHE A 36 6.92 4.10 -8.76
N GLU A 37 8.21 4.37 -8.54
CA GLU A 37 9.17 4.59 -9.62
C GLU A 37 9.38 3.33 -10.47
N LYS A 38 9.49 2.14 -9.84
CA LYS A 38 9.52 0.86 -10.56
C LYS A 38 8.27 0.66 -11.41
N ALA A 39 7.09 0.94 -10.87
CA ALA A 39 5.82 0.81 -11.59
C ALA A 39 5.76 1.76 -12.80
N LYS A 40 6.21 3.01 -12.67
CA LYS A 40 6.29 3.98 -13.79
C LYS A 40 7.22 3.48 -14.89
N LYS A 41 8.40 2.93 -14.56
CA LYS A 41 9.33 2.36 -15.54
C LYS A 41 8.69 1.23 -16.35
N TRP A 42 8.00 0.31 -15.67
CA TRP A 42 7.27 -0.77 -16.35
C TRP A 42 6.14 -0.26 -17.23
N SER A 43 5.35 0.69 -16.76
CA SER A 43 4.26 1.30 -17.55
C SER A 43 4.78 1.91 -18.86
N ARG A 44 5.90 2.65 -18.81
CA ARG A 44 6.55 3.20 -20.01
C ARG A 44 7.03 2.10 -20.97
N ARG A 45 7.60 1.02 -20.43
CA ARG A 45 8.09 -0.11 -21.23
C ARG A 45 6.98 -0.87 -21.95
N ILE A 46 5.81 -1.02 -21.32
CA ILE A 46 4.68 -1.77 -21.87
C ILE A 46 3.90 -0.97 -22.92
N LYS A 47 3.87 0.37 -22.77
CA LYS A 47 3.16 1.26 -23.71
C LYS A 47 3.92 1.54 -25.01
N ASN A 48 5.23 1.28 -25.04
CA ASN A 48 6.09 1.35 -26.23
C ASN A 48 6.20 -0.03 -26.88
#